data_AF-A0A835HT40-F1
#
_entry.id   AF-A0A835HT40-F1
#
_cell.length_a   1.000
_cell.length_b   1.000
_cell.length_c   1.000
_cell.angle_alpha   90.00
_cell.angle_beta   90.00
_cell.angle_gamma   90.00
#
_symmetry.space_group_name_H-M   'P 1'
#
loop_
_entity.id
_entity.type
_entity.pdbx_description
1 polymer ?
#
loop_
_entity_poly.entity_id
_entity_poly.type
_entity_poly.pdbx_seq_one_letter_code
_entity_poly.pdbx_strand_id
1 'polypeptide(L)'
;QYVPRFLRIQPLYKEVTKTSGILTETAWAGAAFNLFLYMLASHTYLQSNTVRLEEMRVKRQDAEQWMSHHLLPENLRERMRRYEQYKWQETRGVDKEFLVRNLPKDLRRDIKRHLCLGLLMRVPMFEKMDEQLLDAMCDRLKPAFYTEESYIVREGDPVDEMLFIMRGKHRL
;
A
#
# COMPACT_ATOMS: atom_id res chain seq x y z
N GLN A 1 1.70 13.68 13.09
CA GLN A 1 2.93 14.34 13.61
C GLN A 1 4.17 13.72 12.98
N TYR A 2 4.34 13.84 11.66
CA TYR A 2 5.56 13.48 10.93
C TYR A 2 5.69 14.47 9.77
N VAL A 3 6.21 15.65 10.07
CA VAL A 3 6.66 16.58 9.01
C VAL A 3 7.95 15.97 8.45
N PRO A 4 8.02 15.62 7.15
CA PRO A 4 9.14 14.85 6.63
C PRO A 4 10.42 15.68 6.71
N ARG A 5 11.49 15.07 7.25
CA ARG A 5 12.84 15.67 7.38
C ARG A 5 13.40 16.22 6.05
N PHE A 6 12.83 15.83 4.91
CA PHE A 6 13.12 16.40 3.58
C PHE A 6 12.79 17.89 3.45
N LEU A 7 11.72 18.39 4.08
CA LEU A 7 11.35 19.81 4.03
C LEU A 7 12.32 20.71 4.81
N ARG A 8 13.12 20.15 5.72
CA ARG A 8 14.23 20.88 6.39
C ARG A 8 15.49 20.95 5.53
N ILE A 9 15.69 20.00 4.62
CA ILE A 9 16.91 19.93 3.80
C ILE A 9 16.84 20.92 2.62
N GLN A 10 15.66 21.20 2.06
CA GLN A 10 15.51 22.18 0.98
C GLN A 10 15.91 23.62 1.34
N PRO A 11 15.47 24.20 2.48
CA PRO A 11 15.93 25.52 2.88
C PRO A 11 17.41 25.50 3.25
N LEU A 12 17.92 24.42 3.88
CA LEU A 12 19.34 24.24 4.14
C LEU A 12 20.19 24.19 2.86
N TYR A 13 19.71 23.53 1.80
CA TYR A 13 20.37 23.51 0.49
C TYR A 13 20.41 24.90 -0.13
N LYS A 14 19.29 25.64 -0.11
CA LYS A 14 19.23 27.02 -0.61
C LYS A 14 20.13 27.97 0.19
N GLU A 15 20.13 27.86 1.52
CA GLU A 15 20.96 28.66 2.42
C GLU A 15 22.45 28.40 2.13
N VAL A 16 22.85 27.12 2.08
CA VAL A 16 24.22 26.71 1.76
C VAL A 16 24.62 27.19 0.37
N THR A 17 23.80 27.03 -0.68
CA THR A 17 24.12 27.57 -2.02
C THR A 17 24.24 29.09 -2.05
N LYS A 18 23.52 29.82 -1.18
CA LYS A 18 23.57 31.28 -1.08
C LYS A 18 24.82 31.77 -0.35
N THR A 19 25.33 31.01 0.63
CA THR A 19 26.61 31.27 1.31
C THR A 19 27.83 30.73 0.51
N SER A 20 27.61 29.81 -0.43
CA SER A 20 28.64 29.03 -1.14
C SER A 20 29.20 29.68 -2.42
N GLY A 21 29.02 30.99 -2.63
CA GLY A 21 29.89 31.72 -3.57
C GLY A 21 31.39 31.51 -3.26
N ILE A 22 31.69 31.13 -2.01
CA ILE A 22 33.03 30.82 -1.48
C ILE A 22 33.43 29.34 -1.69
N LEU A 23 32.49 28.40 -1.75
CA LEU A 23 32.81 26.95 -1.79
C LEU A 23 32.97 26.37 -3.20
N THR A 24 32.63 27.16 -4.23
CA THR A 24 32.78 26.77 -5.65
C THR A 24 34.12 27.18 -6.26
N GLU A 25 35.04 27.77 -5.51
CA GLU A 25 36.35 28.19 -6.05
C GLU A 25 37.22 27.03 -6.51
N THR A 26 36.98 25.81 -6.01
CA THR A 26 37.72 24.62 -6.43
C THR A 26 36.79 23.50 -6.87
N ALA A 27 36.94 23.06 -8.13
CA ALA A 27 36.06 22.06 -8.75
C ALA A 27 35.97 20.73 -7.98
N TRP A 28 37.03 20.35 -7.25
CA TRP A 28 37.07 19.14 -6.43
C TRP A 28 36.19 19.24 -5.17
N ALA A 29 36.08 20.43 -4.56
CA ALA A 29 35.24 20.65 -3.39
C ALA A 29 33.76 20.49 -3.75
N GLY A 30 33.36 21.02 -4.91
CA GLY A 30 32.03 20.82 -5.48
C GLY A 30 31.74 19.34 -5.79
N ALA A 31 32.71 18.62 -6.36
CA ALA A 31 32.57 17.18 -6.63
C ALA A 31 32.44 16.36 -5.34
N ALA A 32 33.25 16.65 -4.32
CA ALA A 32 33.21 16.00 -3.01
C ALA A 32 31.87 16.25 -2.30
N PHE A 33 31.36 17.49 -2.35
CA PHE A 33 30.06 17.83 -1.78
C PHE A 33 28.91 17.08 -2.46
N ASN A 34 28.90 17.04 -3.80
CA ASN A 34 27.90 16.26 -4.54
C ASN A 34 27.96 14.77 -4.22
N LEU A 35 29.16 14.18 -4.16
CA LEU A 35 29.35 12.79 -3.78
C LEU A 35 28.81 12.51 -2.37
N PHE A 36 29.07 13.40 -1.42
CA PHE A 36 28.56 13.29 -0.05
C PHE A 36 27.02 13.30 -0.01
N LEU A 37 26.37 14.19 -0.77
CA LEU A 37 24.91 14.21 -0.90
C LEU A 37 24.37 12.90 -1.51
N TYR A 38 25.02 12.36 -2.54
CA TYR A 38 24.64 11.06 -3.12
C TYR A 38 24.79 9.91 -2.12
N MET A 39 25.86 9.89 -1.33
CA MET A 39 26.06 8.87 -0.30
C MET A 39 24.99 8.94 0.79
N LEU A 40 24.63 10.15 1.25
CA LEU A 40 23.54 10.33 2.22
C LEU A 40 22.19 9.90 1.66
N ALA A 41 21.88 10.27 0.41
CA ALA A 41 20.65 9.86 -0.26
C ALA A 41 20.58 8.32 -0.42
N SER A 42 21.68 7.69 -0.84
CA SER A 42 21.77 6.23 -0.96
C SER A 42 21.61 5.54 0.40
N HIS A 43 22.27 6.04 1.45
CA HIS A 43 22.17 5.48 2.80
C HIS A 43 20.74 5.56 3.35
N THR A 44 20.08 6.71 3.23
CA THR A 44 18.68 6.86 3.68
C THR A 44 17.71 5.98 2.87
N TYR A 45 17.94 5.83 1.56
CA TYR A 45 17.18 4.91 0.72
C TYR A 45 17.34 3.45 1.15
N LEU A 46 18.59 3.02 1.37
CA LEU A 46 18.89 1.68 1.87
C LEU A 46 18.25 1.43 3.23
N GLN A 47 18.38 2.35 4.18
CA GLN A 47 17.74 2.23 5.49
C GLN A 47 16.22 2.09 5.39
N SER A 48 15.55 2.92 4.57
CA SER A 48 14.11 2.83 4.34
C SER A 48 13.69 1.46 3.79
N ASN A 49 14.44 0.94 2.80
CA ASN A 49 14.18 -0.39 2.26
C ASN A 49 14.43 -1.50 3.27
N THR A 50 15.48 -1.41 4.10
CA THR A 50 15.76 -2.42 5.13
C THR A 50 14.63 -2.50 6.17
N VAL A 51 14.04 -1.38 6.57
CA VAL A 51 12.89 -1.37 7.48
C VAL A 51 11.71 -2.13 6.88
N ARG A 52 11.38 -1.87 5.61
CA ARG A 52 10.28 -2.57 4.92
C ARG A 52 10.53 -4.06 4.71
N LEU A 53 11.77 -4.44 4.41
CA LEU A 53 12.16 -5.85 4.28
C LEU A 53 12.07 -6.56 5.63
N GLU A 54 12.45 -5.90 6.71
CA GLU A 54 12.36 -6.49 8.05
C GLU A 54 10.90 -6.60 8.52
N GLU A 55 10.05 -5.60 8.25
CA GLU A 55 8.61 -5.70 8.51
C GLU A 55 7.97 -6.89 7.79
N MET A 56 8.35 -7.16 6.54
CA MET A 56 7.94 -8.38 5.83
C MET A 56 8.41 -9.64 6.52
N ARG A 57 9.71 -9.67 6.86
CA ARG A 57 10.36 -10.84 7.43
C ARG A 57 9.68 -11.24 8.74
N VAL A 58 9.39 -10.25 9.59
CA VAL A 58 8.67 -10.42 10.85
C VAL A 58 7.25 -10.94 10.60
N LYS A 59 6.45 -10.28 9.75
CA LYS A 59 5.07 -10.74 9.45
C LYS A 59 5.02 -12.17 8.92
N ARG A 60 5.97 -12.53 8.05
CA ARG A 60 6.08 -13.90 7.51
C ARG A 60 6.43 -14.90 8.60
N GLN A 61 7.36 -14.56 9.49
CA GLN A 61 7.76 -15.41 10.60
C GLN A 61 6.60 -15.63 11.58
N ASP A 62 5.86 -14.57 11.91
CA ASP A 62 4.68 -14.64 12.78
C ASP A 62 3.60 -15.54 12.19
N ALA A 63 3.33 -15.41 10.88
CA ALA A 63 2.37 -16.25 10.18
C ALA A 63 2.79 -17.73 10.19
N GLU A 64 4.07 -18.03 9.89
CA GLU A 64 4.59 -19.40 9.91
C GLU A 64 4.54 -20.03 11.31
N GLN A 65 4.86 -19.24 12.34
CA GLN A 65 4.75 -19.68 13.72
C GLN A 65 3.30 -19.97 14.09
N TRP A 66 2.36 -19.10 13.71
CA TRP A 66 0.93 -19.30 13.95
C TRP A 66 0.41 -20.57 13.26
N MET A 67 0.75 -20.79 11.98
CA MET A 67 0.35 -21.98 11.23
C MET A 67 0.94 -23.27 11.83
N SER A 68 2.19 -23.20 12.30
CA SER A 68 2.87 -24.34 12.94
C SER A 68 2.25 -24.67 14.29
N HIS A 69 1.95 -23.65 15.09
CA HIS A 69 1.31 -23.81 16.40
C HIS A 69 -0.07 -24.47 16.30
N HIS A 70 -0.84 -24.13 15.26
CA HIS A 70 -2.17 -24.71 15.01
C HIS A 70 -2.13 -26.02 14.21
N LEU A 71 -0.94 -26.58 13.97
CA LEU A 71 -0.74 -27.84 13.26
C LEU A 71 -1.47 -27.89 11.91
N LEU A 72 -1.51 -26.76 11.20
CA LEU A 72 -2.22 -26.72 9.92
C LEU A 72 -1.59 -27.72 8.94
N PRO A 73 -2.41 -28.44 8.15
CA PRO A 73 -1.90 -29.32 7.11
C PRO A 73 -1.17 -28.53 6.01
N GLU A 74 -0.20 -29.17 5.36
CA GLU A 74 0.73 -28.49 4.45
C GLU A 74 0.02 -27.81 3.27
N ASN A 75 -1.06 -28.41 2.76
CA ASN A 75 -1.87 -27.81 1.70
C ASN A 75 -2.49 -26.46 2.11
N LEU A 76 -2.91 -26.31 3.37
CA LEU A 76 -3.42 -25.03 3.88
C LEU A 76 -2.29 -24.02 4.09
N ARG A 77 -1.13 -24.47 4.59
CA ARG A 77 0.05 -23.61 4.75
C ARG A 77 0.53 -23.04 3.42
N GLU A 78 0.61 -23.88 2.39
CA GLU A 78 0.99 -23.44 1.04
C GLU A 78 0.00 -22.44 0.46
N ARG A 79 -1.30 -22.67 0.64
CA ARG A 79 -2.34 -21.72 0.20
C ARG A 79 -2.23 -20.38 0.93
N MET A 80 -2.01 -20.40 2.25
CA MET A 80 -1.80 -19.18 3.03
C MET A 80 -0.52 -18.44 2.60
N ARG A 81 0.60 -19.15 2.39
CA ARG A 81 1.85 -18.55 1.88
C ARG A 81 1.65 -17.88 0.52
N ARG A 82 0.97 -18.54 -0.42
CA ARG A 82 0.65 -17.98 -1.74
C ARG A 82 -0.20 -16.71 -1.61
N TYR A 83 -1.21 -16.74 -0.75
CA TYR A 83 -2.07 -15.59 -0.48
C TYR A 83 -1.29 -14.39 0.09
N GLU A 84 -0.48 -14.61 1.13
CA GLU A 84 0.30 -13.54 1.76
C GLU A 84 1.33 -12.95 0.78
N GLN A 85 2.01 -13.78 -0.01
CA GLN A 85 2.94 -13.33 -1.04
C GLN A 85 2.25 -12.47 -2.10
N TYR A 86 1.10 -12.92 -2.62
CA TYR A 86 0.32 -12.17 -3.59
C TYR A 86 -0.18 -10.83 -3.03
N LYS A 87 -0.78 -10.86 -1.84
CA LYS A 87 -1.26 -9.66 -1.14
C LYS A 87 -0.12 -8.68 -0.90
N TRP A 88 1.07 -9.15 -0.54
CA TRP A 88 2.23 -8.28 -0.37
C TRP A 88 2.65 -7.60 -1.68
N GLN A 89 2.72 -8.33 -2.79
CA GLN A 89 3.09 -7.76 -4.09
C GLN A 89 2.11 -6.66 -4.53
N GLU A 90 0.80 -6.87 -4.32
CA GLU A 90 -0.24 -5.90 -4.68
C GLU A 90 -0.29 -4.68 -3.75
N THR A 91 -0.11 -4.88 -2.44
CA THR A 91 -0.27 -3.81 -1.43
C THR A 91 1.03 -3.13 -1.04
N ARG A 92 2.18 -3.73 -1.38
CA ARG A 92 3.51 -3.36 -0.88
C ARG A 92 3.56 -3.27 0.64
N GLY A 93 2.78 -4.11 1.32
CA GLY A 93 2.69 -4.16 2.78
C GLY A 93 1.81 -3.10 3.43
N VAL A 94 1.20 -2.21 2.64
CA VAL A 94 0.36 -1.15 3.16
C VAL A 94 -1.05 -1.70 3.40
N ASP A 95 -1.44 -1.73 4.67
CA ASP A 95 -2.83 -1.94 5.04
C ASP A 95 -3.63 -0.66 4.76
N LYS A 96 -4.26 -0.63 3.58
CA LYS A 96 -5.03 0.51 3.09
C LYS A 96 -6.25 0.79 3.98
N GLU A 97 -6.89 -0.24 4.51
CA GLU A 97 -8.08 -0.07 5.36
C GLU A 97 -7.67 0.53 6.72
N PHE A 98 -6.58 0.04 7.31
CA PHE A 98 -6.01 0.64 8.51
C PHE A 98 -5.59 2.10 8.28
N LEU A 99 -4.91 2.38 7.17
CA LEU A 99 -4.49 3.75 6.82
C LEU A 99 -5.69 4.70 6.75
N VAL A 100 -6.74 4.31 6.02
CA VAL A 100 -7.94 5.13 5.81
C VAL A 100 -8.79 5.26 7.09
N ARG A 101 -8.84 4.22 7.92
CA ARG A 101 -9.61 4.23 9.18
C ARG A 101 -9.11 5.29 10.18
N ASN A 102 -7.81 5.56 10.20
CA ASN A 102 -7.20 6.53 11.11
C ASN A 102 -7.37 8.00 10.66
N LEU A 103 -8.01 8.25 9.53
CA LEU A 103 -8.28 9.60 9.04
C LEU A 103 -9.59 10.18 9.60
N PRO A 104 -9.71 11.53 9.66
CA PRO A 104 -10.98 12.22 9.84
C PRO A 104 -12.09 11.72 8.89
N LYS A 105 -13.34 11.79 9.33
CA LYS A 105 -14.50 11.17 8.65
C LYS A 105 -14.69 11.71 7.23
N ASP A 106 -14.54 13.01 7.05
CA ASP A 106 -14.59 13.72 5.78
C ASP A 106 -13.53 13.20 4.81
N LEU A 107 -12.25 13.20 5.20
CA LEU A 107 -11.16 12.69 4.35
C LEU A 107 -11.34 11.21 4.00
N ARG A 108 -11.79 10.40 4.96
CA ARG A 108 -12.08 8.99 4.72
C ARG A 108 -13.15 8.80 3.65
N ARG A 109 -14.25 9.57 3.72
CA ARG A 109 -15.34 9.50 2.74
C ARG A 109 -14.86 9.89 1.35
N ASP A 110 -14.13 11.00 1.24
CA ASP A 110 -13.62 11.49 -0.04
C ASP A 110 -12.67 10.49 -0.70
N ILE A 111 -11.77 9.88 0.09
CA ILE A 111 -10.85 8.85 -0.40
C ILE A 111 -11.63 7.60 -0.84
N LYS A 112 -12.58 7.11 -0.03
CA LYS A 112 -13.37 5.93 -0.38
C LYS A 112 -14.19 6.15 -1.65
N ARG A 113 -14.86 7.30 -1.77
CA ARG A 113 -15.60 7.70 -2.97
C ARG A 113 -14.68 7.76 -4.18
N HIS A 114 -13.53 8.42 -4.08
CA HIS A 114 -12.58 8.52 -5.18
C HIS A 114 -12.09 7.15 -5.68
N LEU A 115 -11.80 6.22 -4.77
CA LEU A 115 -11.32 4.88 -5.11
C LEU A 115 -12.43 3.97 -5.65
N CYS A 116 -13.67 4.12 -5.19
CA CYS A 116 -14.78 3.21 -5.48
C CYS A 116 -15.68 3.67 -6.64
N LEU A 117 -15.95 4.96 -6.77
CA LEU A 117 -16.99 5.46 -7.68
C LEU A 117 -16.77 5.02 -9.13
N GLY A 118 -15.52 5.08 -9.61
CA GLY A 118 -15.16 4.65 -10.97
C GLY A 118 -15.37 3.16 -11.24
N LEU A 119 -15.60 2.34 -10.21
CA LEU A 119 -15.94 0.92 -10.32
C LEU A 119 -17.44 0.71 -10.42
N LEU A 120 -18.20 1.41 -9.56
CA LEU A 120 -19.65 1.35 -9.58
C LEU A 120 -20.19 1.85 -10.92
N MET A 121 -19.62 2.94 -11.46
CA MET A 121 -20.03 3.50 -12.75
C MET A 121 -19.71 2.61 -13.96
N ARG A 122 -19.01 1.48 -13.79
CA ARG A 122 -18.84 0.48 -14.86
C ARG A 122 -20.04 -0.47 -14.98
N VAL A 123 -20.92 -0.47 -13.98
CA VAL A 123 -22.11 -1.31 -13.94
C VAL A 123 -23.29 -0.45 -14.35
N PRO A 124 -23.91 -0.68 -15.53
CA PRO A 124 -24.95 0.20 -16.08
C PRO A 124 -26.15 0.43 -15.14
N MET A 125 -26.44 -0.53 -14.26
CA MET A 125 -27.52 -0.43 -13.27
C MET A 125 -27.28 0.69 -12.25
N PHE A 126 -26.04 1.06 -11.96
CA PHE A 126 -25.71 2.06 -10.94
C PHE A 126 -25.65 3.49 -11.48
N GLU A 127 -25.62 3.69 -12.80
CA GLU A 127 -25.55 5.03 -13.41
C GLU A 127 -26.76 5.91 -13.08
N LYS A 128 -27.91 5.28 -12.83
CA LYS A 128 -29.18 5.97 -12.55
C LYS A 128 -29.48 6.07 -11.05
N MET A 129 -28.61 5.57 -10.18
CA MET A 129 -28.80 5.63 -8.74
C MET A 129 -28.51 7.03 -8.20
N ASP A 130 -29.15 7.37 -7.08
CA ASP A 130 -28.89 8.64 -6.41
C ASP A 130 -27.49 8.66 -5.78
N GLU A 131 -26.93 9.86 -5.68
CA GLU A 131 -25.58 10.09 -5.17
C GLU A 131 -25.38 9.64 -3.71
N GLN A 132 -26.42 9.68 -2.88
CA GLN A 132 -26.33 9.28 -1.48
C GLN A 132 -26.21 7.76 -1.37
N LEU A 133 -26.93 7.02 -2.20
CA LEU A 133 -26.83 5.57 -2.29
C LEU A 133 -25.46 5.15 -2.84
N LEU A 134 -24.96 5.82 -3.89
CA LEU A 134 -23.62 5.57 -4.42
C LEU A 134 -22.54 5.82 -3.37
N ASP A 135 -22.66 6.90 -2.59
CA ASP A 135 -21.77 7.18 -1.46
C ASP A 135 -21.82 6.08 -0.39
N ALA A 136 -23.03 5.64 -0.01
CA ALA A 136 -23.20 4.56 0.96
C ALA A 136 -22.61 3.24 0.47
N MET A 137 -22.69 2.96 -0.83
CA MET A 137 -22.02 1.80 -1.45
C MET A 137 -20.49 1.96 -1.41
N CYS A 138 -19.96 3.14 -1.76
CA CYS A 138 -18.52 3.43 -1.68
C CYS A 138 -17.96 3.26 -0.26
N ASP A 139 -18.73 3.65 0.76
CA ASP A 139 -18.33 3.52 2.16
C ASP A 139 -18.26 2.05 2.62
N ARG A 140 -19.12 1.19 2.07
CA ARG A 140 -19.23 -0.24 2.40
C ARG A 140 -18.33 -1.15 1.59
N LEU A 141 -17.90 -0.72 0.40
CA LEU A 141 -17.02 -1.53 -0.45
C LEU A 141 -15.68 -1.78 0.26
N LYS A 142 -15.26 -3.04 0.28
CA LYS A 142 -13.96 -3.46 0.84
C LYS A 142 -13.16 -4.22 -0.20
N PRO A 143 -11.84 -3.98 -0.32
CA PRO A 143 -11.00 -4.78 -1.20
C PRO A 143 -10.86 -6.20 -0.65
N ALA A 144 -11.04 -7.19 -1.54
CA ALA A 144 -10.77 -8.59 -1.26
C ALA A 144 -9.74 -9.13 -2.27
N PHE A 145 -8.87 -10.03 -1.81
CA PHE A 145 -7.84 -10.66 -2.61
C PHE A 145 -8.10 -12.16 -2.68
N TYR A 146 -7.95 -12.73 -3.86
CA TYR A 146 -8.14 -14.15 -4.12
C TYR A 146 -6.96 -14.64 -4.94
N THR A 147 -6.41 -15.81 -4.59
CA THR A 147 -5.35 -16.45 -5.37
C THR A 147 -5.95 -17.39 -6.40
N GLU A 148 -5.15 -17.83 -7.37
CA GLU A 148 -5.52 -18.95 -8.23
C GLU A 148 -5.95 -20.16 -7.38
N GLU A 149 -6.90 -20.94 -7.90
CA GLU A 149 -7.47 -22.13 -7.25
C GLU A 149 -8.24 -21.86 -5.94
N SER A 150 -8.46 -20.58 -5.60
CA SER A 150 -9.39 -20.22 -4.53
C SER A 150 -10.83 -20.20 -5.05
N TYR A 151 -11.74 -20.69 -4.22
CA TYR A 151 -13.18 -20.61 -4.48
C TYR A 151 -13.69 -19.31 -3.89
N ILE A 152 -14.28 -18.47 -4.73
CA ILE A 152 -14.90 -17.20 -4.32
C ILE A 152 -16.30 -17.47 -3.75
N VAL A 153 -17.08 -18.30 -4.45
CA VAL A 153 -18.40 -18.79 -4.05
C VAL A 153 -18.46 -20.28 -4.37
N ARG A 154 -19.18 -21.09 -3.58
CA ARG A 154 -19.44 -22.50 -3.87
C ARG A 154 -20.93 -22.70 -4.12
N GLU A 155 -21.24 -23.67 -4.97
CA GLU A 155 -22.63 -24.07 -5.20
C GLU A 155 -23.27 -24.56 -3.89
N GLY A 156 -24.46 -24.04 -3.59
CA GLY A 156 -25.19 -24.36 -2.37
C GLY A 156 -24.89 -23.42 -1.18
N ASP A 157 -23.84 -22.61 -1.25
CA ASP A 157 -23.57 -21.60 -0.21
C ASP A 157 -24.54 -20.40 -0.36
N PRO A 158 -25.06 -19.83 0.75
CA PRO A 158 -25.83 -18.60 0.69
C PRO A 158 -24.97 -17.45 0.15
N VAL A 159 -25.55 -16.62 -0.72
CA VAL A 159 -24.87 -15.45 -1.27
C VAL A 159 -25.15 -14.25 -0.38
N ASP A 160 -24.23 -13.97 0.53
CA ASP A 160 -24.35 -12.87 1.50
C ASP A 160 -23.64 -11.58 1.03
N GLU A 161 -22.86 -11.65 -0.05
CA GLU A 161 -22.03 -10.54 -0.52
C GLU A 161 -22.07 -10.40 -2.05
N MET A 162 -22.01 -9.15 -2.52
CA MET A 162 -21.82 -8.82 -3.93
C MET A 162 -20.35 -8.47 -4.19
N LEU A 163 -19.77 -9.04 -5.24
CA LEU A 163 -18.37 -8.86 -5.59
C LEU A 163 -18.19 -8.11 -6.90
N PHE A 164 -17.26 -7.16 -6.91
CA PHE A 164 -16.85 -6.42 -8.10
C PHE A 164 -15.44 -6.84 -8.51
N ILE A 165 -15.30 -7.31 -9.74
CA ILE A 165 -14.00 -7.77 -10.25
C ILE A 165 -13.20 -6.58 -10.73
N MET A 166 -12.19 -6.25 -9.94
CA MET A 166 -11.25 -5.16 -10.21
C MET A 166 -10.25 -5.53 -11.30
N ARG A 167 -9.65 -6.70 -11.14
CA ARG A 167 -8.54 -7.25 -11.94
C ARG A 167 -8.58 -8.77 -11.85
N GLY A 168 -8.09 -9.43 -12.89
CA GLY A 168 -8.03 -10.89 -12.98
C GLY A 168 -9.18 -11.50 -13.78
N LYS A 169 -9.16 -12.82 -13.90
CA LYS A 169 -10.20 -13.63 -14.54
C LYS A 169 -10.71 -14.65 -13.53
N HIS A 170 -11.98 -15.00 -13.62
CA HIS A 170 -12.59 -16.06 -12.82
C HIS A 170 -13.20 -17.09 -13.77
N ARG A 171 -13.40 -18.31 -13.26
CA ARG A 171 -14.20 -19.34 -13.91
C ARG A 171 -15.44 -19.56 -13.06
N LEU A 172 -16.58 -19.65 -13.74
CA LEU A 172 -17.86 -20.05 -13.14
C LEU A 172 -17.89 -21.56 -12.95
#